data_AF-A0A945RRB7-F1
#
_entry.id   AF-A0A945RRB7-F1
#
_cell.length_a   1.000
_cell.length_b   1.000
_cell.length_c   1.000
_cell.angle_alpha   90.00
_cell.angle_beta   90.00
_cell.angle_gamma   90.00
#
_symmetry.space_group_name_H-M   'P 1'
#
loop_
_entity.id
_entity.type
_entity.pdbx_description
1 polymer ?
#
loop_
_entity_poly.entity_id
_entity_poly.type
_entity_poly.pdbx_seq_one_letter_code
_entity_poly.pdbx_strand_id
1 'polypeptide(L)'
;MTDQQDLLGKIRDAVIGDDHLFRGPFGPRRLTYADYTASGRALDFIEDYIRDRVLPYYANTHTETSLTGLQTTHYREQARALIRKSLGADEEYAVIFCGSGATGAINRLIDILNIRIPANLDARFELSKNIPADQRPVVFIGPYEHHSNELTWRETIADVIPINEDADGQIDLEYLEQQLEIYKDRDLVIGSFSAASNVTGIISDRVGISALLKAHGALSFWDYAAAAPYVEINITGDADIQAMDGLFISPHKFVGGPGSPGLLVMRKSLMENQVPARPGGGTVSYVNPKEHVYIDDHEHREEGGTPAIIESIRAGLVFQLKDRVGVDLIEKREEEFVHRALKTWTANPNIQVLGNPDLPRLAIISFVIRHGKLNLHHDFVVSVLNDLFGIQSRGGCSCAGPYGHRLLHIDLDQSRAFEDSIVEGCNGIKPGWVRLGFNYFFSDTIADYIIEAVNLIAKHGWKLLPQYTFDPGTGVWRHHNVADLAPMGLEELDIFNPASSGGETVSEDALAGYLEEARTILEQADATTNSPAESTGPLSNSAETLRWFPLPEEFHQGWM
;
A
#
# COMPACT_ATOMS: atom_id res chain seq x y z
N MET A 1 16.23 18.61 -17.52
CA MET A 1 15.68 17.56 -18.40
C MET A 1 16.67 16.42 -18.62
N THR A 2 17.88 16.63 -19.16
CA THR A 2 18.87 15.54 -19.33
C THR A 2 19.29 14.89 -18.01
N ASP A 3 19.66 15.70 -16.99
CA ASP A 3 20.10 15.19 -15.69
C ASP A 3 19.01 14.38 -14.93
N GLN A 4 17.74 14.77 -15.05
CA GLN A 4 16.63 14.05 -14.43
C GLN A 4 16.26 12.77 -15.21
N GLN A 5 16.35 12.76 -16.54
CA GLN A 5 16.15 11.55 -17.34
C GLN A 5 17.26 10.53 -17.09
N ASP A 6 18.50 11.01 -16.97
CA ASP A 6 19.65 10.19 -16.57
C ASP A 6 19.43 9.60 -15.17
N LEU A 7 18.81 10.35 -14.25
CA LEU A 7 18.45 9.85 -12.92
C LEU A 7 17.36 8.76 -12.97
N LEU A 8 16.36 8.85 -13.86
CA LEU A 8 15.38 7.77 -14.02
C LEU A 8 16.04 6.47 -14.50
N GLY A 9 16.96 6.56 -15.47
CA GLY A 9 17.76 5.42 -15.91
C GLY A 9 18.59 4.84 -14.77
N LYS A 10 19.27 5.69 -14.00
CA LYS A 10 20.03 5.25 -12.83
C LYS A 10 19.17 4.56 -11.77
N ILE A 11 17.96 5.06 -11.48
CA ILE A 11 17.04 4.40 -10.54
C ILE A 11 16.65 3.03 -11.06
N ARG A 12 16.31 2.92 -12.35
CA ARG A 12 15.92 1.65 -12.99
C ARG A 12 17.02 0.61 -12.90
N ASP A 13 18.24 0.98 -13.27
CA ASP A 13 19.40 0.08 -13.26
C ASP A 13 19.80 -0.34 -11.83
N ALA A 14 19.47 0.47 -10.83
CA ALA A 14 19.79 0.26 -9.42
C ALA A 14 18.78 -0.62 -8.68
N VAL A 15 17.62 -0.95 -9.26
CA VAL A 15 16.62 -1.77 -8.58
C VAL A 15 17.15 -3.18 -8.37
N ILE A 16 17.42 -3.52 -7.11
CA ILE A 16 18.01 -4.81 -6.76
C ILE A 16 17.05 -5.94 -7.16
N GLY A 17 17.53 -6.83 -8.01
CA GLY A 17 16.83 -8.04 -8.46
C GLY A 17 15.69 -7.81 -9.45
N ASP A 18 15.60 -6.66 -10.10
CA ASP A 18 14.61 -6.41 -11.17
C ASP A 18 14.90 -7.21 -12.44
N ASP A 19 16.15 -7.58 -12.69
CA ASP A 19 16.58 -8.37 -13.85
C ASP A 19 16.72 -9.87 -13.55
N HIS A 20 16.39 -10.31 -12.34
CA HIS A 20 16.51 -11.71 -11.94
C HIS A 20 15.62 -12.62 -12.80
N LEU A 21 16.19 -13.74 -13.21
CA LEU A 21 15.49 -14.82 -13.86
C LEU A 21 14.94 -15.79 -12.79
N PHE A 22 13.69 -16.18 -12.94
CA PHE A 22 13.15 -17.34 -12.25
C PHE A 22 12.61 -18.36 -13.26
N ARG A 23 12.53 -19.63 -12.87
CA ARG A 23 12.07 -20.72 -13.73
C ARG A 23 10.67 -21.12 -13.30
N GLY A 24 9.71 -20.90 -14.19
CA GLY A 24 8.31 -21.26 -14.01
C GLY A 24 7.86 -22.40 -14.93
N PRO A 25 6.56 -22.75 -14.92
CA PRO A 25 6.01 -23.85 -15.71
C PRO A 25 6.09 -23.62 -17.24
N PHE A 26 6.17 -22.36 -17.67
CA PHE A 26 6.35 -21.97 -19.07
C PHE A 26 7.82 -21.66 -19.40
N GLY A 27 8.75 -22.08 -18.55
CA GLY A 27 10.18 -21.85 -18.73
C GLY A 27 10.69 -20.61 -17.98
N PRO A 28 11.91 -20.14 -18.33
CA PRO A 28 12.54 -19.01 -17.65
C PRO A 28 11.82 -17.70 -17.95
N ARG A 29 11.57 -16.89 -16.93
CA ARG A 29 11.00 -15.55 -17.03
C ARG A 29 11.82 -14.54 -16.26
N ARG A 30 11.96 -13.34 -16.84
CA ARG A 30 12.49 -12.16 -16.14
C ARG A 30 11.46 -11.71 -15.11
N LEU A 31 11.88 -11.52 -13.87
CA LEU A 31 11.06 -10.91 -12.83
C LEU A 31 10.71 -9.48 -13.28
N THR A 32 9.43 -9.14 -13.32
CA THR A 32 8.96 -7.79 -13.66
C THR A 32 8.05 -7.32 -12.53
N TYR A 33 8.57 -6.49 -11.63
CA TYR A 33 7.82 -6.13 -10.42
C TYR A 33 6.83 -4.98 -10.67
N ALA A 34 5.53 -5.24 -10.54
CA ALA A 34 4.46 -4.26 -10.78
C ALA A 34 3.53 -4.05 -9.56
N ASP A 35 4.00 -4.37 -8.35
CA ASP A 35 3.23 -4.21 -7.09
C ASP A 35 3.85 -3.16 -6.13
N TYR A 36 4.44 -2.10 -6.70
CA TYR A 36 5.07 -1.02 -5.92
C TYR A 36 4.10 -0.29 -4.97
N THR A 37 2.80 -0.32 -5.26
CA THR A 37 1.75 0.18 -4.35
C THR A 37 1.77 -0.52 -2.99
N ALA A 38 2.15 -1.80 -2.94
CA ALA A 38 2.30 -2.53 -1.69
C ALA A 38 3.60 -2.16 -0.97
N SER A 39 4.72 -2.18 -1.70
CA SER A 39 6.04 -1.76 -1.18
C SER A 39 6.99 -1.45 -2.33
N GLY A 40 7.90 -0.50 -2.14
CA GLY A 40 8.99 -0.28 -3.05
C GLY A 40 10.01 -1.43 -3.03
N ARG A 41 11.00 -1.35 -3.92
CA ARG A 41 12.17 -2.24 -3.98
C ARG A 41 13.41 -1.51 -3.50
N ALA A 42 14.41 -2.23 -3.01
CA ALA A 42 15.68 -1.64 -2.59
C ALA A 42 16.50 -1.14 -3.81
N LEU A 43 17.34 -0.14 -3.59
CA LEU A 43 18.25 0.42 -4.59
C LEU A 43 19.70 0.20 -4.17
N ASP A 44 20.53 -0.31 -5.08
CA ASP A 44 21.93 -0.65 -4.81
C ASP A 44 22.70 0.51 -4.15
N PHE A 45 22.60 1.72 -4.70
CA PHE A 45 23.36 2.87 -4.24
C PHE A 45 22.89 3.40 -2.89
N ILE A 46 21.64 3.11 -2.48
CA ILE A 46 21.16 3.43 -1.12
C ILE A 46 21.69 2.37 -0.14
N GLU A 47 21.65 1.09 -0.51
CA GLU A 47 22.21 0.02 0.31
C GLU A 47 23.72 0.18 0.50
N ASP A 48 24.44 0.50 -0.57
CA ASP A 48 25.88 0.76 -0.55
C ASP A 48 26.20 2.01 0.27
N TYR A 49 25.41 3.08 0.16
CA TYR A 49 25.58 4.26 1.01
C TYR A 49 25.41 3.92 2.49
N ILE A 50 24.39 3.15 2.84
CA ILE A 50 24.17 2.72 4.23
C ILE A 50 25.33 1.84 4.69
N ARG A 51 25.72 0.85 3.89
CA ARG A 51 26.82 -0.08 4.17
C ARG A 51 28.15 0.64 4.38
N ASP A 52 28.50 1.56 3.49
CA ASP A 52 29.86 2.10 3.42
C ASP A 52 30.01 3.46 4.12
N ARG A 53 28.91 4.17 4.37
CA ARG A 53 28.92 5.54 4.93
C ARG A 53 28.20 5.67 6.26
N VAL A 54 27.18 4.83 6.53
CA VAL A 54 26.39 4.91 7.77
C VAL A 54 26.89 3.87 8.78
N LEU A 55 26.88 2.58 8.41
CA LEU A 55 27.23 1.48 9.32
C LEU A 55 28.64 1.58 9.95
N PRO A 56 29.69 2.09 9.28
CA PRO A 56 31.01 2.22 9.90
C PRO A 56 31.06 3.19 11.09
N TYR A 57 30.11 4.13 11.16
CA TYR A 57 29.99 5.10 12.25
C TYR A 57 28.84 4.81 13.21
N TYR A 58 28.14 3.69 13.03
CA TYR A 58 26.95 3.36 13.80
C TYR A 58 27.24 3.24 15.30
N ALA A 59 26.45 3.94 16.09
CA ALA A 59 26.30 3.72 17.52
C ALA A 59 24.85 4.06 17.94
N ASN A 60 24.45 3.61 19.12
CA ASN A 60 23.16 4.03 19.66
C ASN A 60 23.14 5.56 19.87
N THR A 61 21.98 6.17 19.68
CA THR A 61 21.74 7.60 19.94
C THR A 61 21.69 7.85 21.46
N HIS A 62 21.49 9.10 21.90
CA HIS A 62 21.41 9.54 23.32
C HIS A 62 22.72 9.84 24.05
N THR A 63 23.89 9.54 23.46
CA THR A 63 25.18 10.08 23.94
C THR A 63 26.00 10.62 22.78
N GLU A 64 26.26 11.92 22.78
CA GLU A 64 27.03 12.60 21.71
C GLU A 64 28.50 12.82 22.06
N THR A 65 28.95 12.32 23.22
CA THR A 65 30.34 12.46 23.68
C THR A 65 31.33 11.68 22.82
N SER A 66 30.89 10.56 22.22
CA SER A 66 31.71 9.76 21.31
C SER A 66 31.43 10.14 19.85
N LEU A 67 32.45 10.00 18.99
CA LEU A 67 32.36 10.31 17.57
C LEU A 67 31.19 9.57 16.88
N THR A 68 31.04 8.27 17.14
CA THR A 68 30.03 7.43 16.50
C THR A 68 28.61 7.76 16.98
N GLY A 69 28.45 8.05 18.27
CA GLY A 69 27.18 8.50 18.83
C GLY A 69 26.75 9.85 18.25
N LEU A 70 27.66 10.82 18.22
CA LEU A 70 27.43 12.13 17.59
C LEU A 70 27.05 11.99 16.11
N GLN A 71 27.84 11.24 15.33
CA GLN A 71 27.64 11.10 13.90
C GLN A 71 26.29 10.44 13.55
N THR A 72 25.92 9.41 14.31
CA THR A 72 24.67 8.67 14.08
C THR A 72 23.45 9.52 14.45
N THR A 73 23.50 10.22 15.59
CA THR A 73 22.45 11.19 15.95
C THR A 73 22.33 12.28 14.89
N HIS A 74 23.45 12.82 14.41
CA HIS A 74 23.44 13.86 13.39
C HIS A 74 22.78 13.42 12.08
N TYR A 75 23.12 12.22 11.56
CA TYR A 75 22.49 11.71 10.34
C TYR A 75 20.99 11.50 10.51
N ARG A 76 20.56 11.04 11.70
CA ARG A 76 19.15 10.84 11.99
C ARG A 76 18.36 12.15 12.02
N GLU A 77 18.88 13.17 12.70
CA GLU A 77 18.23 14.48 12.75
C GLU A 77 18.28 15.21 11.39
N GLN A 78 19.33 15.00 10.59
CA GLN A 78 19.35 15.43 9.19
C GLN A 78 18.28 14.73 8.35
N ALA A 79 18.08 13.42 8.54
CA ALA A 79 17.01 12.70 7.86
C ALA A 79 15.63 13.28 8.22
N ARG A 80 15.40 13.59 9.50
CA ARG A 80 14.19 14.28 9.95
C ARG A 80 14.03 15.65 9.28
N ALA A 81 15.10 16.44 9.21
CA ALA A 81 15.08 17.76 8.56
C ALA A 81 14.81 17.68 7.04
N LEU A 82 15.36 16.68 6.35
CA LEU A 82 15.08 16.42 4.93
C LEU A 82 13.61 16.09 4.71
N ILE A 83 13.04 15.21 5.54
CA ILE A 83 11.62 14.85 5.52
C ILE A 83 10.76 16.10 5.78
N ARG A 84 11.03 16.85 6.86
CA ARG A 84 10.33 18.10 7.19
C ARG A 84 10.28 19.04 5.99
N LYS A 85 11.43 19.28 5.36
CA LYS A 85 11.54 20.15 4.18
C LYS A 85 10.71 19.63 3.00
N SER A 86 10.81 18.34 2.67
CA SER A 86 10.10 17.74 1.54
C SER A 86 8.58 17.79 1.70
N LEU A 87 8.08 17.84 2.94
CA LEU A 87 6.65 17.92 3.26
C LEU A 87 6.11 19.36 3.36
N GLY A 88 6.97 20.38 3.20
CA GLY A 88 6.59 21.78 3.44
C GLY A 88 6.22 22.07 4.89
N ALA A 89 6.74 21.28 5.84
CA ALA A 89 6.45 21.42 7.27
C ALA A 89 7.35 22.49 7.90
N ASP A 90 6.76 23.39 8.67
CA ASP A 90 7.48 24.40 9.47
C ASP A 90 7.75 23.91 10.90
N GLU A 91 8.16 24.84 11.78
CA GLU A 91 8.51 24.55 13.17
C GLU A 91 7.30 24.24 14.06
N GLU A 92 6.07 24.51 13.61
CA GLU A 92 4.85 24.14 14.33
C GLU A 92 4.55 22.64 14.24
N TYR A 93 5.19 21.94 13.31
CA TYR A 93 5.01 20.50 13.11
C TYR A 93 6.13 19.67 13.72
N ALA A 94 5.74 18.60 14.40
CA ALA A 94 6.60 17.51 14.79
C ALA A 94 6.62 16.45 13.68
N VAL A 95 7.79 15.93 13.34
CA VAL A 95 8.00 14.76 12.50
C VAL A 95 8.41 13.63 13.41
N ILE A 96 7.62 12.57 13.50
CA ILE A 96 7.81 11.47 14.45
C ILE A 96 8.02 10.17 13.68
N PHE A 97 9.16 9.52 13.91
CA PHE A 97 9.43 8.18 13.40
C PHE A 97 8.64 7.16 14.24
N CYS A 98 7.74 6.47 13.56
CA CYS A 98 6.81 5.52 14.17
C CYS A 98 7.27 4.07 13.94
N GLY A 99 6.48 3.10 14.40
CA GLY A 99 6.70 1.69 14.09
C GLY A 99 6.49 1.38 12.61
N SER A 100 5.93 0.23 12.27
CA SER A 100 5.82 -0.20 10.87
C SER A 100 4.73 0.56 10.10
N GLY A 101 5.15 1.38 9.13
CA GLY A 101 4.28 2.06 8.15
C GLY A 101 3.29 3.07 8.75
N ALA A 102 2.40 3.58 7.90
CA ALA A 102 1.32 4.48 8.26
C ALA A 102 0.42 3.91 9.37
N THR A 103 0.23 2.59 9.43
CA THR A 103 -0.48 1.94 10.55
C THR A 103 0.13 2.28 11.90
N GLY A 104 1.46 2.23 12.02
CA GLY A 104 2.16 2.63 13.25
C GLY A 104 2.01 4.11 13.56
N ALA A 105 1.96 4.97 12.53
CA ALA A 105 1.76 6.40 12.68
C ALA A 105 0.35 6.77 13.14
N ILE A 106 -0.69 6.14 12.60
CA ILE A 106 -2.09 6.38 13.01
C ILE A 106 -2.33 5.89 14.44
N ASN A 107 -1.78 4.72 14.80
CA ASN A 107 -1.83 4.25 16.19
C ASN A 107 -1.13 5.23 17.14
N ARG A 108 0.04 5.74 16.73
CA ARG A 108 0.77 6.75 17.50
C ARG A 108 -0.08 8.02 17.69
N LEU A 109 -0.74 8.50 16.65
CA LEU A 109 -1.65 9.65 16.72
C LEU A 109 -2.77 9.40 17.74
N ILE A 110 -3.46 8.26 17.62
CA ILE A 110 -4.55 7.88 18.53
C ILE A 110 -4.09 7.85 20.00
N ASP A 111 -2.90 7.29 20.25
CA ASP A 111 -2.33 7.20 21.59
C ASP A 111 -1.91 8.59 22.11
N ILE A 112 -1.36 9.47 21.25
CA ILE A 112 -1.07 10.88 21.59
C ILE A 112 -2.34 11.64 21.95
N LEU A 113 -3.43 11.45 21.19
CA LEU A 113 -4.72 12.08 21.45
C LEU A 113 -5.45 11.51 22.69
N ASN A 114 -4.97 10.39 23.26
CA ASN A 114 -5.58 9.70 24.41
C ASN A 114 -7.05 9.28 24.20
N ILE A 115 -7.42 8.90 22.99
CA ILE A 115 -8.81 8.53 22.64
C ILE A 115 -9.07 7.01 22.62
N ARG A 116 -8.08 6.20 23.02
CA ARG A 116 -8.20 4.74 23.06
C ARG A 116 -8.31 4.21 24.49
N ILE A 117 -9.28 3.34 24.70
CA ILE A 117 -9.43 2.56 25.94
C ILE A 117 -9.18 1.08 25.62
N PRO A 118 -8.38 0.34 26.41
CA PRO A 118 -8.21 -1.10 26.18
C PRO A 118 -9.54 -1.85 26.26
N ALA A 119 -9.92 -2.54 25.19
CA ALA A 119 -11.24 -3.16 25.02
C ALA A 119 -11.65 -4.08 26.19
N ASN A 120 -10.73 -4.89 26.72
CA ASN A 120 -11.03 -5.77 27.86
C ASN A 120 -11.29 -5.02 29.16
N LEU A 121 -10.62 -3.87 29.38
CA LEU A 121 -10.90 -3.02 30.53
C LEU A 121 -12.22 -2.27 30.34
N ASP A 122 -12.48 -1.81 29.11
CA ASP A 122 -13.75 -1.16 28.79
C ASP A 122 -14.94 -2.11 28.98
N ALA A 123 -14.86 -3.34 28.47
CA ALA A 123 -15.91 -4.34 28.65
C ALA A 123 -16.14 -4.69 30.13
N ARG A 124 -15.08 -4.67 30.95
CA ARG A 124 -15.16 -5.01 32.38
C ARG A 124 -15.69 -3.87 33.25
N PHE A 125 -15.34 -2.62 32.94
CA PHE A 125 -15.61 -1.45 33.78
C PHE A 125 -16.54 -0.42 33.13
N GLU A 126 -16.98 -0.67 31.90
CA GLU A 126 -17.87 0.17 31.12
C GLU A 126 -17.38 1.63 30.99
N LEU A 127 -16.09 1.81 30.76
CA LEU A 127 -15.43 3.13 30.80
C LEU A 127 -16.01 4.09 29.75
N SER A 128 -16.12 3.64 28.50
CA SER A 128 -16.65 4.39 27.37
C SER A 128 -18.12 4.78 27.57
N LYS A 129 -18.93 3.92 28.21
CA LYS A 129 -20.34 4.22 28.52
C LYS A 129 -20.51 5.41 29.45
N ASN A 130 -19.51 5.70 30.28
CA ASN A 130 -19.53 6.84 31.20
C ASN A 130 -19.06 8.15 30.55
N ILE A 131 -18.59 8.12 29.30
CA ILE A 131 -18.23 9.31 28.52
C ILE A 131 -19.48 9.82 27.80
N PRO A 132 -19.95 11.04 28.09
CA PRO A 132 -21.07 11.66 27.39
C PRO A 132 -20.86 11.67 25.87
N ALA A 133 -21.94 11.50 25.10
CA ALA A 133 -21.83 11.39 23.65
C ALA A 133 -21.21 12.66 23.04
N ASP A 134 -21.59 13.85 23.50
CA ASP A 134 -21.02 15.14 23.09
C ASP A 134 -19.51 15.28 23.35
N GLN A 135 -18.99 14.57 24.36
CA GLN A 135 -17.56 14.54 24.71
C GLN A 135 -16.78 13.44 24.00
N ARG A 136 -17.44 12.56 23.23
CA ARG A 136 -16.75 11.60 22.37
C ARG A 136 -16.36 12.27 21.06
N PRO A 137 -15.13 12.09 20.58
CA PRO A 137 -14.73 12.60 19.27
C PRO A 137 -15.63 12.04 18.17
N VAL A 138 -15.74 12.79 17.07
CA VAL A 138 -16.27 12.27 15.80
C VAL A 138 -15.14 12.24 14.77
N VAL A 139 -15.07 11.16 14.00
CA VAL A 139 -14.06 10.97 12.94
C VAL A 139 -14.77 10.69 11.62
N PHE A 140 -14.64 11.60 10.66
CA PHE A 140 -15.06 11.40 9.27
C PHE A 140 -13.95 10.70 8.51
N ILE A 141 -14.30 9.61 7.81
CA ILE A 141 -13.37 8.86 6.97
C ILE A 141 -13.87 8.81 5.53
N GLY A 142 -12.94 8.73 4.59
CA GLY A 142 -13.27 8.69 3.17
C GLY A 142 -13.86 7.35 2.71
N PRO A 143 -14.27 7.28 1.44
CA PRO A 143 -14.90 6.10 0.89
C PRO A 143 -13.92 4.97 0.55
N TYR A 144 -12.67 5.31 0.25
CA TYR A 144 -11.64 4.37 -0.20
C TYR A 144 -10.48 4.25 0.79
N GLU A 145 -10.79 4.36 2.09
CA GLU A 145 -9.77 4.21 3.12
C GLU A 145 -9.16 2.81 3.14
N HIS A 146 -7.84 2.80 3.36
CA HIS A 146 -7.15 1.60 3.77
C HIS A 146 -7.59 1.21 5.19
N HIS A 147 -7.62 -0.09 5.51
CA HIS A 147 -7.98 -0.60 6.84
C HIS A 147 -7.21 0.07 7.99
N SER A 148 -5.97 0.48 7.74
CA SER A 148 -5.16 1.24 8.71
C SER A 148 -5.75 2.58 9.10
N ASN A 149 -6.47 3.25 8.20
CA ASN A 149 -7.15 4.54 8.41
C ASN A 149 -8.68 4.37 8.61
N GLU A 150 -9.12 3.17 8.98
CA GLU A 150 -10.53 2.88 9.26
C GLU A 150 -10.67 2.10 10.58
N LEU A 151 -10.07 0.91 10.65
CA LEU A 151 -10.20 0.02 11.81
C LEU A 151 -9.58 0.64 13.07
N THR A 152 -8.46 1.36 12.92
CA THR A 152 -7.79 2.00 14.05
C THR A 152 -8.68 3.01 14.75
N TRP A 153 -9.48 3.80 14.00
CA TRP A 153 -10.46 4.74 14.54
C TRP A 153 -11.67 4.03 15.16
N ARG A 154 -12.14 2.93 14.56
CA ARG A 154 -13.24 2.12 15.11
C ARG A 154 -12.89 1.50 16.47
N GLU A 155 -11.62 1.25 16.72
CA GLU A 155 -11.09 0.74 17.99
C GLU A 155 -10.74 1.88 18.99
N THR A 156 -11.41 3.04 18.87
CA THR A 156 -11.32 4.17 19.80
C THR A 156 -12.68 4.46 20.44
N ILE A 157 -12.76 5.50 21.28
CA ILE A 157 -14.04 5.99 21.81
C ILE A 157 -14.83 6.87 20.82
N ALA A 158 -14.28 7.12 19.62
CA ALA A 158 -14.88 8.03 18.66
C ALA A 158 -16.09 7.42 17.92
N ASP A 159 -17.03 8.27 17.54
CA ASP A 159 -18.05 7.92 16.55
C ASP A 159 -17.42 8.07 15.15
N VAL A 160 -17.31 6.97 14.41
CA VAL A 160 -16.68 6.95 13.06
C VAL A 160 -17.77 7.02 11.99
N ILE A 161 -17.72 8.07 11.16
CA ILE A 161 -18.73 8.38 10.15
C ILE A 161 -18.11 8.26 8.75
N PRO A 162 -18.45 7.22 7.97
CA PRO A 162 -17.96 7.08 6.61
C PRO A 162 -18.65 8.07 5.66
N ILE A 163 -17.85 8.75 4.84
CA ILE A 163 -18.31 9.61 3.73
C ILE A 163 -18.31 8.77 2.45
N ASN A 164 -19.40 8.89 1.68
CA ASN A 164 -19.60 8.13 0.46
C ASN A 164 -18.82 8.71 -0.73
N GLU A 165 -18.84 7.95 -1.82
CA GLU A 165 -18.49 8.51 -3.12
C GLU A 165 -19.65 9.35 -3.65
N ASP A 166 -19.34 10.43 -4.37
CA ASP A 166 -20.29 11.11 -5.22
C ASP A 166 -20.57 10.31 -6.51
N ALA A 167 -21.37 10.88 -7.41
CA ALA A 167 -21.75 10.23 -8.66
C ALA A 167 -20.55 9.97 -9.60
N ASP A 168 -19.45 10.72 -9.46
CA ASP A 168 -18.26 10.59 -10.28
C ASP A 168 -17.19 9.70 -9.63
N GLY A 169 -17.38 9.26 -8.38
CA GLY A 169 -16.43 8.42 -7.64
C GLY A 169 -15.41 9.21 -6.80
N GLN A 170 -15.60 10.51 -6.63
CA GLN A 170 -14.85 11.35 -5.69
C GLN A 170 -15.49 11.32 -4.31
N ILE A 171 -14.85 11.91 -3.30
CA ILE A 171 -15.45 12.10 -1.97
C ILE A 171 -16.63 13.05 -2.06
N ASP A 172 -17.80 12.64 -1.55
CA ASP A 172 -19.01 13.47 -1.52
C ASP A 172 -18.87 14.62 -0.50
N LEU A 173 -18.49 15.79 -1.00
CA LEU A 173 -18.29 17.00 -0.18
C LEU A 173 -19.61 17.55 0.38
N GLU A 174 -20.72 17.42 -0.35
CA GLU A 174 -22.03 17.88 0.12
C GLU A 174 -22.47 17.04 1.31
N TYR A 175 -22.28 15.72 1.23
CA TYR A 175 -22.57 14.83 2.35
C TYR A 175 -21.62 15.06 3.52
N LEU A 176 -20.32 15.29 3.28
CA LEU A 176 -19.37 15.66 4.33
C LEU A 176 -19.79 16.94 5.06
N GLU A 177 -20.18 18.00 4.35
CA GLU A 177 -20.64 19.26 4.95
C GLU A 177 -21.88 19.04 5.82
N GLN A 178 -22.85 18.24 5.35
CA GLN A 178 -24.04 17.88 6.13
C GLN A 178 -23.66 17.16 7.43
N GLN A 179 -22.73 16.21 7.37
CA GLN A 179 -22.29 15.50 8.57
C GLN A 179 -21.51 16.41 9.52
N LEU A 180 -20.65 17.30 9.01
CA LEU A 180 -19.95 18.29 9.82
C LEU A 180 -20.92 19.18 10.61
N GLU A 181 -22.03 19.61 10.00
CA GLU A 181 -23.06 20.41 10.68
C GLU A 181 -23.81 19.60 11.75
N ILE A 182 -24.08 18.31 11.53
CA ILE A 182 -24.74 17.42 12.51
C ILE A 182 -23.89 17.25 13.77
N TYR A 183 -22.56 17.15 13.61
CA TYR A 183 -21.63 16.87 14.70
C TYR A 183 -20.83 18.10 15.18
N LYS A 184 -21.22 19.31 14.78
CA LYS A 184 -20.50 20.56 15.10
C LYS A 184 -20.31 20.84 16.61
N ASP A 185 -21.18 20.30 17.44
CA ASP A 185 -21.17 20.52 18.90
C ASP A 185 -20.29 19.49 19.64
N ARG A 186 -19.55 18.62 18.93
CA ARG A 186 -18.58 17.70 19.53
C ARG A 186 -17.31 18.43 19.94
N ASP A 187 -16.73 18.03 21.06
CA ASP A 187 -15.47 18.62 21.57
C ASP A 187 -14.29 18.45 20.61
N LEU A 188 -14.26 17.33 19.87
CA LEU A 188 -13.21 17.01 18.91
C LEU A 188 -13.82 16.46 17.62
N VAL A 189 -13.62 17.19 16.53
CA VAL A 189 -14.08 16.83 15.18
C VAL A 189 -12.87 16.59 14.30
N ILE A 190 -12.76 15.41 13.70
CA ILE A 190 -11.62 15.01 12.86
C ILE A 190 -12.13 14.55 11.50
N GLY A 191 -11.49 15.00 10.43
CA GLY A 191 -11.51 14.32 9.13
C GLY A 191 -10.19 13.60 8.90
N SER A 192 -10.23 12.30 8.60
CA SER A 192 -9.05 11.48 8.27
C SER A 192 -9.25 10.79 6.92
N PHE A 193 -8.64 11.34 5.87
CA PHE A 193 -8.90 10.92 4.49
C PHE A 193 -7.64 10.43 3.78
N SER A 194 -7.79 9.45 2.89
CA SER A 194 -6.71 9.04 2.00
C SER A 194 -6.42 10.10 0.93
N ALA A 195 -5.15 10.47 0.73
CA ALA A 195 -4.73 11.39 -0.33
C ALA A 195 -4.90 10.79 -1.73
N ALA A 196 -4.78 9.47 -1.84
CA ALA A 196 -5.16 8.71 -3.02
C ALA A 196 -5.57 7.28 -2.65
N SER A 197 -6.49 6.69 -3.42
CA SER A 197 -6.90 5.30 -3.24
C SER A 197 -5.76 4.34 -3.55
N ASN A 198 -5.46 3.41 -2.63
CA ASN A 198 -4.52 2.31 -2.89
C ASN A 198 -5.10 1.22 -3.81
N VAL A 199 -6.37 1.35 -4.21
CA VAL A 199 -7.07 0.42 -5.09
C VAL A 199 -7.13 0.98 -6.51
N THR A 200 -7.76 2.14 -6.68
CA THR A 200 -8.07 2.72 -8.00
C THR A 200 -7.06 3.79 -8.44
N GLY A 201 -6.19 4.22 -7.53
CA GLY A 201 -5.25 5.31 -7.75
C GLY A 201 -5.88 6.71 -7.69
N ILE A 202 -7.22 6.82 -7.63
CA ILE A 202 -7.95 8.10 -7.65
C ILE A 202 -7.40 9.04 -6.58
N ILE A 203 -7.06 10.26 -6.98
CA ILE A 203 -6.50 11.30 -6.12
C ILE A 203 -7.62 12.15 -5.53
N SER A 204 -7.61 12.31 -4.21
CA SER A 204 -8.58 13.13 -3.47
C SER A 204 -8.34 14.62 -3.67
N ASP A 205 -9.39 15.44 -3.69
CA ASP A 205 -9.28 16.90 -3.60
C ASP A 205 -8.88 17.33 -2.18
N ARG A 206 -7.60 17.15 -1.88
CA ARG A 206 -7.02 17.47 -0.58
C ARG A 206 -7.23 18.92 -0.18
N VAL A 207 -7.11 19.84 -1.13
CA VAL A 207 -7.24 21.28 -0.89
C VAL A 207 -8.68 21.61 -0.50
N GLY A 208 -9.66 21.17 -1.28
CA GLY A 208 -11.07 21.41 -1.02
C GLY A 208 -11.56 20.75 0.27
N ILE A 209 -11.17 19.50 0.52
CA ILE A 209 -11.54 18.75 1.73
C ILE A 209 -10.94 19.39 2.98
N SER A 210 -9.65 19.74 2.99
CA SER A 210 -9.04 20.43 4.12
C SER A 210 -9.72 21.78 4.38
N ALA A 211 -10.01 22.54 3.32
CA ALA A 211 -10.70 23.82 3.46
C ALA A 211 -12.10 23.70 4.09
N LEU A 212 -12.87 22.69 3.67
CA LEU A 212 -14.18 22.40 4.22
C LEU A 212 -14.11 21.98 5.70
N LEU A 213 -13.19 21.07 6.05
CA LEU A 213 -12.98 20.65 7.45
C LEU A 213 -12.64 21.85 8.34
N LYS A 214 -11.67 22.67 7.92
CA LYS A 214 -11.22 23.84 8.68
C LYS A 214 -12.31 24.90 8.82
N ALA A 215 -13.15 25.10 7.80
CA ALA A 215 -14.28 26.03 7.88
C ALA A 215 -15.29 25.64 8.96
N HIS A 216 -15.38 24.34 9.31
CA HIS A 216 -16.21 23.81 10.38
C HIS A 216 -15.45 23.55 11.69
N GLY A 217 -14.22 24.06 11.82
CA GLY A 217 -13.40 23.87 13.02
C GLY A 217 -12.88 22.44 13.23
N ALA A 218 -13.02 21.57 12.22
CA ALA A 218 -12.53 20.20 12.27
C ALA A 218 -11.03 20.12 11.99
N LEU A 219 -10.37 19.13 12.59
CA LEU A 219 -8.98 18.80 12.28
C LEU A 219 -8.88 18.01 10.97
N SER A 220 -7.83 18.25 10.19
CA SER A 220 -7.58 17.61 8.89
C SER A 220 -6.36 16.70 8.95
N PHE A 221 -6.58 15.39 8.89
CA PHE A 221 -5.55 14.35 8.83
C PHE A 221 -5.58 13.61 7.49
N TRP A 222 -4.40 13.24 6.99
CA TRP A 222 -4.27 12.64 5.65
C TRP A 222 -3.42 11.37 5.60
N ASP A 223 -3.97 10.31 4.98
CA ASP A 223 -3.22 9.12 4.59
C ASP A 223 -2.46 9.34 3.29
N TYR A 224 -1.14 9.46 3.42
CA TYR A 224 -0.23 9.57 2.29
C TYR A 224 0.53 8.26 2.01
N ALA A 225 0.13 7.13 2.61
CA ALA A 225 0.83 5.86 2.43
C ALA A 225 0.96 5.47 0.95
N ALA A 226 -0.11 5.57 0.16
CA ALA A 226 -0.05 5.26 -1.28
C ALA A 226 0.49 6.42 -2.13
N ALA A 227 0.26 7.68 -1.72
CA ALA A 227 0.50 8.86 -2.55
C ALA A 227 1.89 9.47 -2.37
N ALA A 228 2.48 9.42 -1.16
CA ALA A 228 3.73 10.10 -0.85
C ALA A 228 4.92 9.81 -1.78
N PRO A 229 5.09 8.60 -2.35
CA PRO A 229 6.17 8.37 -3.30
C PRO A 229 6.06 9.21 -4.59
N TYR A 230 4.87 9.72 -4.90
CA TYR A 230 4.51 10.18 -6.24
C TYR A 230 4.10 11.65 -6.29
N VAL A 231 3.31 12.12 -5.31
CA VAL A 231 2.71 13.46 -5.36
C VAL A 231 3.49 14.49 -4.56
N GLU A 232 3.22 15.76 -4.83
CA GLU A 232 3.66 16.86 -3.97
C GLU A 232 2.92 16.83 -2.64
N ILE A 233 3.65 17.13 -1.56
CA ILE A 233 3.07 17.27 -0.23
C ILE A 233 3.47 18.64 0.28
N ASN A 234 2.46 19.47 0.52
CA ASN A 234 2.60 20.73 1.23
C ASN A 234 1.63 20.72 2.43
N ILE A 235 2.14 20.40 3.62
CA ILE A 235 1.33 20.25 4.84
C ILE A 235 0.81 21.60 5.35
N THR A 236 1.56 22.69 5.13
CA THR A 236 1.16 24.05 5.51
C THR A 236 0.15 24.65 4.53
N GLY A 237 0.07 24.10 3.31
CA GLY A 237 -0.79 24.61 2.25
C GLY A 237 -0.33 25.96 1.70
N ASP A 238 -1.03 26.46 0.69
CA ASP A 238 -0.79 27.82 0.16
C ASP A 238 -1.54 28.88 1.00
N ALA A 239 -2.57 28.44 1.73
CA ALA A 239 -3.33 29.22 2.68
C ALA A 239 -3.65 28.39 3.93
N ASP A 240 -3.77 29.04 5.08
CA ASP A 240 -4.00 28.39 6.38
C ASP A 240 -5.23 27.47 6.40
N ILE A 241 -6.31 27.86 5.71
CA ILE A 241 -7.52 27.04 5.58
C ILE A 241 -7.27 25.70 4.87
N GLN A 242 -6.18 25.59 4.10
CA GLN A 242 -5.77 24.37 3.38
C GLN A 242 -4.70 23.57 4.15
N ALA A 243 -4.21 24.10 5.27
CA ALA A 243 -3.20 23.45 6.08
C ALA A 243 -3.77 22.19 6.73
N MET A 244 -2.97 21.13 6.76
CA MET A 244 -3.31 19.91 7.48
C MET A 244 -2.94 20.05 8.94
N ASP A 245 -3.64 19.32 9.80
CA ASP A 245 -3.24 19.16 11.21
C ASP A 245 -2.27 18.01 11.40
N GLY A 246 -2.32 17.03 10.50
CA GLY A 246 -1.28 16.02 10.40
C GLY A 246 -1.44 15.13 9.17
N LEU A 247 -0.44 14.28 8.97
CA LEU A 247 -0.42 13.27 7.92
C LEU A 247 0.39 12.05 8.37
N PHE A 248 0.15 10.93 7.69
CA PHE A 248 0.86 9.69 7.94
C PHE A 248 1.39 9.07 6.64
N ILE A 249 2.61 8.55 6.69
CA ILE A 249 3.34 8.05 5.51
C ILE A 249 3.92 6.67 5.80
N SER A 250 3.97 5.85 4.74
CA SER A 250 4.71 4.58 4.67
C SER A 250 5.92 4.72 3.74
N PRO A 251 7.10 5.14 4.22
CA PRO A 251 8.26 5.32 3.35
C PRO A 251 8.75 4.01 2.70
N HIS A 252 8.35 2.83 3.20
CA HIS A 252 8.67 1.54 2.58
C HIS A 252 8.05 1.38 1.18
N LYS A 253 7.06 2.21 0.83
CA LYS A 253 6.44 2.29 -0.51
C LYS A 253 7.22 3.16 -1.49
N PHE A 254 8.23 3.90 -1.02
CA PHE A 254 9.17 4.59 -1.89
C PHE A 254 10.14 3.58 -2.49
N VAL A 255 10.58 3.79 -3.72
CA VAL A 255 11.73 3.07 -4.26
C VAL A 255 12.98 3.39 -3.41
N GLY A 256 13.70 2.35 -2.97
CA GLY A 256 14.77 2.41 -1.98
C GLY A 256 14.30 2.37 -0.52
N GLY A 257 12.99 2.43 -0.28
CA GLY A 257 12.37 2.58 1.03
C GLY A 257 12.23 1.35 1.92
N PRO A 258 12.24 0.08 1.42
CA PRO A 258 12.09 -1.09 2.29
C PRO A 258 12.99 -1.05 3.52
N GLY A 259 12.41 -1.31 4.70
CA GLY A 259 13.12 -1.20 5.99
C GLY A 259 13.14 0.21 6.58
N SER A 260 12.27 1.13 6.15
CA SER A 260 12.04 2.44 6.79
C SER A 260 10.93 2.39 7.86
N PRO A 261 10.91 3.29 8.86
CA PRO A 261 9.81 3.42 9.81
C PRO A 261 8.62 4.12 9.15
N GLY A 262 7.43 3.98 9.73
CA GLY A 262 6.30 4.87 9.44
C GLY A 262 6.59 6.30 9.91
N LEU A 263 5.90 7.28 9.34
CA LEU A 263 6.02 8.68 9.75
C LEU A 263 4.67 9.23 10.16
N LEU A 264 4.63 9.91 11.30
CA LEU A 264 3.54 10.81 11.70
C LEU A 264 4.10 12.23 11.66
N VAL A 265 3.46 13.10 10.90
CA VAL A 265 3.75 14.54 10.96
C VAL A 265 2.50 15.24 11.46
N MET A 266 2.59 15.98 12.55
CA MET A 266 1.42 16.64 13.14
C MET A 266 1.78 17.94 13.83
N ARG A 267 0.81 18.83 13.99
CA ARG A 267 0.97 20.06 14.75
C ARG A 267 1.32 19.75 16.21
N LYS A 268 2.37 20.40 16.72
CA LYS A 268 2.84 20.27 18.12
C LYS A 268 1.75 20.71 19.11
N SER A 269 0.88 21.64 18.73
CA SER A 269 -0.24 22.10 19.55
C SER A 269 -1.26 21.01 19.88
N LEU A 270 -1.27 19.89 19.13
CA LEU A 270 -2.16 18.74 19.40
C LEU A 270 -1.52 17.69 20.31
N MET A 271 -0.26 17.88 20.71
CA MET A 271 0.52 16.92 21.51
C MET A 271 0.46 17.28 23.00
N GLU A 272 -0.74 17.31 23.56
CA GLU A 272 -1.00 17.73 24.95
C GLU A 272 -0.91 16.60 25.98
N ASN A 273 -0.58 15.38 25.54
CA ASN A 273 -0.48 14.21 26.40
C ASN A 273 0.56 14.39 27.51
N GLN A 274 0.21 13.99 28.73
CA GLN A 274 1.11 14.05 29.90
C GLN A 274 2.11 12.89 29.93
N VAL A 275 1.74 11.75 29.34
CA VAL A 275 2.59 10.58 29.19
C VAL A 275 2.76 10.35 27.69
N PRO A 276 4.00 10.20 27.16
CA PRO A 276 4.19 9.87 25.75
C PRO A 276 3.50 8.57 25.39
N ALA A 277 3.06 8.44 24.14
CA ALA A 277 2.43 7.21 23.67
C ALA A 277 3.34 5.98 23.81
N ARG A 278 4.66 6.20 23.76
CA ARG A 278 5.68 5.16 23.98
C ARG A 278 6.67 5.58 25.07
N PRO A 279 6.34 5.45 26.36
CA PRO A 279 7.28 5.78 27.43
C PRO A 279 8.43 4.78 27.44
N GLY A 280 9.66 5.25 27.65
CA GLY A 280 10.85 4.40 27.67
C GLY A 280 12.14 5.18 27.89
N GLY A 281 13.28 4.51 27.75
CA GLY A 281 14.58 5.19 27.73
C GLY A 281 14.62 6.24 26.61
N GLY A 282 15.29 7.37 26.84
CA GLY A 282 15.39 8.46 25.86
C GLY A 282 14.25 9.47 25.88
N THR A 283 13.11 9.21 26.54
CA THR A 283 11.98 10.17 26.63
C THR A 283 11.99 11.03 27.89
N VAL A 284 12.92 10.77 28.79
CA VAL A 284 12.99 11.34 30.14
C VAL A 284 14.19 12.24 30.31
N SER A 285 13.99 13.40 30.95
CA SER A 285 15.08 14.26 31.42
C SER A 285 15.66 13.74 32.74
N TYR A 286 14.81 13.11 33.57
CA TYR A 286 15.20 12.58 34.87
C TYR A 286 14.28 11.43 35.34
N VAL A 287 14.84 10.43 36.00
CA VAL A 287 14.11 9.31 36.62
C VAL A 287 14.74 8.97 37.96
N ASN A 288 13.91 8.79 38.98
CA ASN A 288 14.28 8.26 40.30
C ASN A 288 13.39 7.03 40.64
N PRO A 289 13.59 6.35 41.78
CA PRO A 289 12.81 5.15 42.14
C PRO A 289 11.29 5.34 42.27
N LYS A 290 10.76 6.57 42.25
CA LYS A 290 9.34 6.90 42.46
C LYS A 290 8.76 7.83 41.39
N GLU A 291 9.58 8.68 40.80
CA GLU A 291 9.15 9.80 39.96
C GLU A 291 10.02 9.89 38.71
N HIS A 292 9.50 10.59 37.71
CA HIS A 292 10.20 10.88 36.48
C HIS A 292 9.70 12.20 35.89
N VAL A 293 10.53 12.81 35.05
CA VAL A 293 10.20 14.00 34.27
C VAL A 293 10.49 13.68 32.81
N TYR A 294 9.48 13.84 31.95
CA TYR A 294 9.66 13.68 30.51
C TYR A 294 10.37 14.91 29.91
N ILE A 295 11.01 14.74 28.76
CA ILE A 295 11.60 15.85 28.01
C ILE A 295 10.51 16.70 27.35
N ASP A 296 10.77 18.01 27.20
CA ASP A 296 9.81 18.96 26.62
C ASP A 296 9.76 18.88 25.08
N ASP A 297 10.80 18.36 24.45
CA ASP A 297 10.85 18.22 22.99
C ASP A 297 9.87 17.14 22.52
N HIS A 298 8.82 17.56 21.82
CA HIS A 298 7.72 16.71 21.36
C HIS A 298 8.19 15.50 20.54
N GLU A 299 9.18 15.67 19.65
CA GLU A 299 9.63 14.60 18.76
C GLU A 299 10.38 13.52 19.55
N HIS A 300 11.36 13.94 20.34
CA HIS A 300 12.15 13.01 21.15
C HIS A 300 11.30 12.36 22.24
N ARG A 301 10.32 13.09 22.80
CA ARG A 301 9.44 12.59 23.85
C ARG A 301 8.59 11.42 23.38
N GLU A 302 8.16 11.42 22.12
CA GLU A 302 7.35 10.35 21.54
C GLU A 302 8.18 9.17 20.99
N GLU A 303 9.50 9.27 20.91
CA GLU A 303 10.36 8.26 20.29
C GLU A 303 11.09 7.38 21.33
N GLY A 304 10.34 6.84 22.30
CA GLY A 304 10.93 6.06 23.39
C GLY A 304 11.57 4.72 23.00
N GLY A 305 12.66 4.40 23.69
CA GLY A 305 13.53 3.25 23.44
C GLY A 305 14.68 3.58 22.49
N THR A 306 15.48 2.57 22.12
CA THR A 306 16.44 2.71 21.02
C THR A 306 15.67 3.00 19.73
N PRO A 307 15.94 4.13 19.04
CA PRO A 307 15.23 4.47 17.81
C PRO A 307 15.55 3.51 16.66
N ALA A 308 14.69 3.51 15.66
CA ALA A 308 14.92 2.86 14.38
C ALA A 308 15.94 3.66 13.53
N ILE A 309 17.19 3.72 14.00
CA ILE A 309 18.22 4.68 13.52
C ILE A 309 18.49 4.53 12.01
N ILE A 310 18.90 3.35 11.56
CA ILE A 310 19.22 3.10 10.14
C ILE A 310 17.98 3.28 9.28
N GLU A 311 16.83 2.84 9.78
CA GLU A 311 15.53 2.97 9.12
C GLU A 311 15.18 4.46 8.93
N SER A 312 15.43 5.31 9.94
CA SER A 312 15.17 6.75 9.91
C SER A 312 16.07 7.46 8.89
N ILE A 313 17.35 7.08 8.85
CA ILE A 313 18.32 7.60 7.87
C ILE A 313 17.89 7.22 6.46
N ARG A 314 17.48 5.96 6.25
CA ARG A 314 16.94 5.47 4.98
C ARG A 314 15.72 6.27 4.54
N ALA A 315 14.79 6.57 5.45
CA ALA A 315 13.64 7.41 5.15
C ALA A 315 14.08 8.78 4.61
N GLY A 316 15.05 9.46 5.27
CA GLY A 316 15.59 10.73 4.75
C GLY A 316 16.20 10.62 3.35
N LEU A 317 16.89 9.52 3.05
CA LEU A 317 17.50 9.29 1.73
C LEU A 317 16.46 9.12 0.62
N VAL A 318 15.36 8.42 0.86
CA VAL A 318 14.32 8.22 -0.18
C VAL A 318 13.49 9.47 -0.42
N PHE A 319 13.27 10.30 0.59
CA PHE A 319 12.68 11.63 0.40
C PHE A 319 13.62 12.53 -0.41
N GLN A 320 14.92 12.53 -0.10
CA GLN A 320 15.91 13.26 -0.90
C GLN A 320 15.95 12.76 -2.35
N LEU A 321 15.82 11.44 -2.59
CA LEU A 321 15.77 10.88 -3.93
C LEU A 321 14.53 11.39 -4.70
N LYS A 322 13.34 11.31 -4.09
CA LYS A 322 12.10 11.83 -4.67
C LYS A 322 12.23 13.31 -5.03
N ASP A 323 12.73 14.14 -4.11
CA ASP A 323 12.92 15.57 -4.33
C ASP A 323 13.87 15.87 -5.51
N ARG A 324 14.91 15.04 -5.70
CA ARG A 324 15.85 15.19 -6.83
C ARG A 324 15.25 14.77 -8.17
N VAL A 325 14.40 13.74 -8.18
CA VAL A 325 13.64 13.38 -9.39
C VAL A 325 12.68 14.51 -9.75
N GLY A 326 11.96 15.03 -8.75
CA GLY A 326 10.96 16.09 -8.91
C GLY A 326 9.58 15.54 -9.24
N VAL A 327 8.55 16.07 -8.59
CA VAL A 327 7.15 15.60 -8.70
C VAL A 327 6.61 15.78 -10.12
N ASP A 328 6.87 16.92 -10.77
CA ASP A 328 6.39 17.17 -12.15
C ASP A 328 6.83 16.08 -13.14
N LEU A 329 8.05 15.55 -12.98
CA LEU A 329 8.54 14.48 -13.83
C LEU A 329 7.88 13.14 -13.48
N ILE A 330 7.66 12.88 -12.19
CA ILE A 330 6.98 11.68 -11.72
C ILE A 330 5.55 11.65 -12.27
N GLU A 331 4.78 12.71 -12.02
CA GLU A 331 3.40 12.87 -12.47
C GLU A 331 3.30 12.69 -13.99
N LYS A 332 4.12 13.42 -14.76
CA LYS A 332 4.12 13.30 -16.23
C LYS A 332 4.35 11.86 -16.71
N ARG A 333 5.33 11.14 -16.14
CA ARG A 333 5.63 9.76 -16.54
C ARG A 333 4.50 8.80 -16.16
N GLU A 334 3.92 8.96 -14.99
CA GLU A 334 2.80 8.13 -14.54
C GLU A 334 1.54 8.37 -15.37
N GLU A 335 1.21 9.63 -15.69
CA GLU A 335 0.11 9.98 -16.58
C GLU A 335 0.28 9.35 -17.98
N GLU A 336 1.49 9.41 -18.55
CA GLU A 336 1.80 8.78 -19.84
C GLU A 336 1.53 7.26 -19.83
N PHE A 337 1.87 6.57 -18.74
CA PHE A 337 1.61 5.13 -18.59
C PHE A 337 0.14 4.82 -18.35
N VAL A 338 -0.50 5.56 -17.43
CA VAL A 338 -1.93 5.41 -17.13
C VAL A 338 -2.77 5.63 -18.38
N HIS A 339 -2.49 6.67 -19.15
CA HIS A 339 -3.22 6.96 -20.38
C HIS A 339 -3.11 5.80 -21.38
N ARG A 340 -1.91 5.24 -21.58
CA ARG A 340 -1.71 4.07 -22.46
C ARG A 340 -2.45 2.83 -21.96
N ALA A 341 -2.36 2.54 -20.67
CA ALA A 341 -3.00 1.38 -20.05
C ALA A 341 -4.53 1.50 -20.14
N LEU A 342 -5.11 2.62 -19.70
CA LEU A 342 -6.55 2.86 -19.74
C LEU A 342 -7.09 2.85 -21.17
N LYS A 343 -6.41 3.50 -22.12
CA LYS A 343 -6.81 3.47 -23.53
C LYS A 343 -6.91 2.04 -24.08
N THR A 344 -5.96 1.18 -23.72
CA THR A 344 -5.92 -0.20 -24.20
C THR A 344 -6.95 -1.07 -23.47
N TRP A 345 -7.03 -0.95 -22.16
CA TRP A 345 -7.84 -1.82 -21.32
C TRP A 345 -9.32 -1.49 -21.37
N THR A 346 -9.70 -0.20 -21.43
CA THR A 346 -11.12 0.19 -21.59
C THR A 346 -11.68 -0.15 -22.97
N ALA A 347 -10.83 -0.27 -23.99
CA ALA A 347 -11.22 -0.74 -25.33
C ALA A 347 -11.43 -2.27 -25.39
N ASN A 348 -10.97 -3.02 -24.39
CA ASN A 348 -11.14 -4.46 -24.32
C ASN A 348 -12.43 -4.79 -23.54
N PRO A 349 -13.46 -5.38 -24.17
CA PRO A 349 -14.74 -5.66 -23.52
C PRO A 349 -14.65 -6.68 -22.37
N ASN A 350 -13.56 -7.45 -22.31
CA ASN A 350 -13.32 -8.43 -21.25
C ASN A 350 -12.62 -7.82 -20.04
N ILE A 351 -12.17 -6.56 -20.08
CA ILE A 351 -11.55 -5.90 -18.93
C ILE A 351 -12.52 -4.87 -18.37
N GLN A 352 -12.77 -4.97 -17.07
CA GLN A 352 -13.42 -3.89 -16.32
C GLN A 352 -12.39 -3.28 -15.38
N VAL A 353 -11.97 -2.05 -15.69
CA VAL A 353 -11.20 -1.21 -14.78
C VAL A 353 -12.12 -0.75 -13.64
N LEU A 354 -11.65 -0.83 -12.41
CA LEU A 354 -12.39 -0.41 -11.21
C LEU A 354 -12.16 1.08 -10.93
N GLY A 355 -13.21 1.75 -10.42
CA GLY A 355 -13.25 3.21 -10.23
C GLY A 355 -13.47 3.97 -11.54
N ASN A 356 -13.73 5.28 -11.45
CA ASN A 356 -13.97 6.12 -12.62
C ASN A 356 -12.68 6.38 -13.42
N PRO A 357 -12.53 5.85 -14.66
CA PRO A 357 -11.32 5.96 -15.47
C PRO A 357 -10.94 7.40 -15.85
N ASP A 358 -11.89 8.34 -15.76
CA ASP A 358 -11.69 9.72 -16.21
C ASP A 358 -11.14 10.64 -15.09
N LEU A 359 -11.10 10.17 -13.84
CA LEU A 359 -10.55 10.94 -12.73
C LEU A 359 -9.02 10.91 -12.66
N PRO A 360 -8.38 12.02 -12.21
CA PRO A 360 -6.96 12.06 -11.90
C PRO A 360 -6.57 10.93 -10.93
N ARG A 361 -5.48 10.24 -11.24
CA ARG A 361 -5.04 9.08 -10.48
C ARG A 361 -3.53 8.92 -10.49
N LEU A 362 -3.03 8.32 -9.43
CA LEU A 362 -1.73 7.65 -9.43
C LEU A 362 -1.73 6.53 -10.47
N ALA A 363 -0.54 6.08 -10.87
CA ALA A 363 -0.40 4.94 -11.75
C ALA A 363 -0.70 3.58 -11.10
N ILE A 364 -1.79 3.50 -10.34
CA ILE A 364 -2.33 2.30 -9.68
C ILE A 364 -3.63 1.95 -10.39
N ILE A 365 -3.72 0.74 -10.94
CA ILE A 365 -4.92 0.31 -11.67
C ILE A 365 -5.35 -1.05 -11.17
N SER A 366 -6.62 -1.11 -10.75
CA SER A 366 -7.29 -2.35 -10.38
C SER A 366 -8.34 -2.71 -11.42
N PHE A 367 -8.43 -4.00 -11.74
CA PHE A 367 -9.34 -4.49 -12.76
C PHE A 367 -9.78 -5.94 -12.49
N VAL A 368 -10.92 -6.30 -13.09
CA VAL A 368 -11.38 -7.68 -13.20
C VAL A 368 -11.44 -8.09 -14.66
N ILE A 369 -11.22 -9.39 -14.93
CA ILE A 369 -11.33 -9.95 -16.28
C ILE A 369 -12.61 -10.77 -16.38
N ARG A 370 -13.50 -10.37 -17.29
CA ARG A 370 -14.75 -11.06 -17.58
C ARG A 370 -14.53 -12.24 -18.50
N HIS A 371 -15.26 -13.32 -18.24
CA HIS A 371 -15.36 -14.48 -19.12
C HIS A 371 -16.80 -14.99 -19.12
N GLY A 372 -17.53 -14.75 -20.22
CA GLY A 372 -18.95 -15.03 -20.30
C GLY A 372 -19.75 -14.20 -19.27
N LYS A 373 -20.46 -14.88 -18.37
CA LYS A 373 -21.24 -14.26 -17.27
C LYS A 373 -20.46 -14.13 -15.96
N LEU A 374 -19.26 -14.72 -15.89
CA LEU A 374 -18.42 -14.77 -14.69
C LEU A 374 -17.17 -13.91 -14.88
N ASN A 375 -16.34 -13.85 -13.85
CA ASN A 375 -15.00 -13.28 -13.93
C ASN A 375 -13.96 -14.40 -13.78
N LEU A 376 -12.78 -14.21 -14.36
CA LEU A 376 -11.62 -15.00 -13.97
C LEU A 376 -11.24 -14.66 -12.53
N HIS A 377 -10.91 -15.66 -11.73
CA HIS A 377 -10.47 -15.46 -10.36
C HIS A 377 -9.21 -14.59 -10.33
N HIS A 378 -9.15 -13.60 -9.43
CA HIS A 378 -8.02 -12.66 -9.41
C HIS A 378 -6.67 -13.37 -9.21
N ASP A 379 -6.60 -14.36 -8.33
CA ASP A 379 -5.36 -15.10 -8.10
C ASP A 379 -5.00 -16.03 -9.27
N PHE A 380 -5.98 -16.48 -10.07
CA PHE A 380 -5.67 -17.17 -11.33
C PHE A 380 -4.97 -16.22 -12.29
N VAL A 381 -5.51 -15.02 -12.47
CA VAL A 381 -4.92 -14.01 -13.35
C VAL A 381 -3.53 -13.61 -12.87
N VAL A 382 -3.33 -13.43 -11.57
CA VAL A 382 -2.02 -13.15 -10.96
C VAL A 382 -1.04 -14.30 -11.19
N SER A 383 -1.47 -15.56 -11.02
CA SER A 383 -0.63 -16.73 -11.29
C SER A 383 -0.23 -16.81 -12.76
N VAL A 384 -1.13 -16.51 -13.70
CA VAL A 384 -0.79 -16.47 -15.13
C VAL A 384 0.16 -15.31 -15.46
N LEU A 385 -0.06 -14.12 -14.88
CA LEU A 385 0.87 -12.99 -15.01
C LEU A 385 2.28 -13.36 -14.52
N ASN A 386 2.38 -14.06 -13.39
CA ASN A 386 3.64 -14.56 -12.87
C ASN A 386 4.25 -15.63 -13.80
N ASP A 387 3.53 -16.71 -14.05
CA ASP A 387 4.08 -17.92 -14.66
C ASP A 387 4.41 -17.73 -16.14
N LEU A 388 3.53 -17.05 -16.87
CA LEU A 388 3.65 -16.89 -18.33
C LEU A 388 4.44 -15.63 -18.70
N PHE A 389 4.41 -14.58 -17.87
CA PHE A 389 5.00 -13.29 -18.21
C PHE A 389 6.07 -12.80 -17.22
N GLY A 390 6.27 -13.44 -16.07
CA GLY A 390 7.19 -12.94 -15.05
C GLY A 390 6.70 -11.73 -14.26
N ILE A 391 5.46 -11.28 -14.49
CA ILE A 391 4.91 -10.04 -13.92
C ILE A 391 4.39 -10.29 -12.51
N GLN A 392 5.02 -9.64 -11.53
CA GLN A 392 4.63 -9.70 -10.13
C GLN A 392 3.54 -8.66 -9.87
N SER A 393 2.35 -9.15 -9.58
CA SER A 393 1.14 -8.36 -9.35
C SER A 393 0.45 -8.81 -8.07
N ARG A 394 -0.67 -8.17 -7.69
CA ARG A 394 -1.41 -8.53 -6.48
C ARG A 394 -2.87 -8.83 -6.76
N GLY A 395 -3.35 -9.92 -6.17
CA GLY A 395 -4.76 -10.29 -6.13
C GLY A 395 -5.41 -10.00 -4.77
N GLY A 396 -6.74 -9.87 -4.76
CA GLY A 396 -7.56 -9.77 -3.55
C GLY A 396 -8.15 -8.37 -3.32
N CYS A 397 -8.59 -8.09 -2.09
CA CYS A 397 -9.32 -6.87 -1.73
C CYS A 397 -8.43 -5.70 -1.24
N SER A 398 -7.11 -5.82 -1.38
CA SER A 398 -6.10 -4.76 -1.12
C SER A 398 -6.26 -3.98 0.20
N CYS A 399 -6.73 -4.62 1.28
CA CYS A 399 -6.99 -3.99 2.58
C CYS A 399 -7.93 -2.78 2.51
N ALA A 400 -8.90 -2.81 1.60
CA ALA A 400 -9.93 -1.78 1.41
C ALA A 400 -11.31 -2.45 1.29
N GLY A 401 -11.64 -3.29 2.28
CA GLY A 401 -12.82 -4.17 2.27
C GLY A 401 -14.13 -3.44 1.93
N PRO A 402 -14.53 -2.39 2.65
CA PRO A 402 -15.76 -1.64 2.36
C PRO A 402 -15.77 -0.99 0.98
N TYR A 403 -14.61 -0.51 0.50
CA TYR A 403 -14.53 0.03 -0.85
C TYR A 403 -14.70 -1.07 -1.91
N GLY A 404 -14.08 -2.24 -1.67
CA GLY A 404 -14.25 -3.42 -2.50
C GLY A 404 -15.71 -3.86 -2.61
N HIS A 405 -16.48 -3.77 -1.53
CA HIS A 405 -17.92 -4.08 -1.57
C HIS A 405 -18.66 -3.15 -2.52
N ARG A 406 -18.34 -1.85 -2.53
CA ARG A 406 -18.95 -0.89 -3.47
C ARG A 406 -18.54 -1.12 -4.92
N LEU A 407 -17.24 -1.29 -5.15
CA LEU A 407 -16.68 -1.54 -6.49
C LEU A 407 -17.22 -2.82 -7.13
N LEU A 408 -17.53 -3.83 -6.32
CA LEU A 408 -18.03 -5.12 -6.77
C LEU A 408 -19.55 -5.29 -6.56
N HIS A 409 -20.25 -4.24 -6.13
CA HIS A 409 -21.69 -4.23 -5.86
C HIS A 409 -22.17 -5.33 -4.89
N ILE A 410 -21.40 -5.55 -3.82
CA ILE A 410 -21.68 -6.52 -2.77
C ILE A 410 -22.46 -5.82 -1.65
N ASP A 411 -23.71 -6.24 -1.44
CA ASP A 411 -24.53 -5.76 -0.34
C ASP A 411 -24.20 -6.45 1.01
N LEU A 412 -24.83 -6.02 2.10
CA LEU A 412 -24.56 -6.57 3.43
C LEU A 412 -25.01 -8.03 3.59
N ASP A 413 -26.02 -8.49 2.86
CA ASP A 413 -26.50 -9.86 2.96
C ASP A 413 -25.52 -10.80 2.23
N GLN A 414 -25.04 -10.40 1.05
CA GLN A 414 -23.95 -11.08 0.36
C GLN A 414 -22.65 -11.04 1.16
N SER A 415 -22.31 -9.91 1.78
CA SER A 415 -21.14 -9.76 2.64
C SER A 415 -21.14 -10.77 3.79
N ARG A 416 -22.28 -10.93 4.49
CA ARG A 416 -22.46 -11.93 5.54
C ARG A 416 -22.34 -13.36 5.01
N ALA A 417 -22.92 -13.63 3.84
CA ALA A 417 -22.80 -14.96 3.23
C ALA A 417 -21.33 -15.30 2.89
N PHE A 418 -20.54 -14.32 2.39
CA PHE A 418 -19.10 -14.47 2.22
C PHE A 418 -18.40 -14.72 3.56
N GLU A 419 -18.70 -13.95 4.60
CA GLU A 419 -18.15 -14.12 5.94
C GLU A 419 -18.38 -15.54 6.47
N ASP A 420 -19.62 -16.04 6.44
CA ASP A 420 -19.99 -17.38 6.90
C ASP A 420 -19.15 -18.45 6.19
N SER A 421 -19.03 -18.38 4.86
CA SER A 421 -18.26 -19.34 4.07
C SER A 421 -16.74 -19.26 4.32
N ILE A 422 -16.21 -18.06 4.56
CA ILE A 422 -14.80 -17.84 4.91
C ILE A 422 -14.48 -18.41 6.30
N VAL A 423 -15.36 -18.19 7.28
CA VAL A 423 -15.22 -18.72 8.64
C VAL A 423 -15.29 -20.25 8.65
N GLU A 424 -16.06 -20.85 7.74
CA GLU A 424 -16.07 -22.30 7.48
C GLU A 424 -14.79 -22.82 6.80
N GLY A 425 -13.84 -21.94 6.46
CA GLY A 425 -12.53 -22.27 5.93
C GLY A 425 -12.38 -22.15 4.42
N CYS A 426 -13.40 -21.73 3.68
CA CYS A 426 -13.32 -21.50 2.24
C CYS A 426 -12.82 -20.09 1.95
N ASN A 427 -11.51 -19.83 2.04
CA ASN A 427 -10.99 -18.49 1.73
C ASN A 427 -11.01 -18.15 0.24
N GLY A 428 -11.07 -19.16 -0.65
CA GLY A 428 -10.98 -18.96 -2.10
C GLY A 428 -12.21 -18.34 -2.76
N ILE A 429 -13.31 -18.15 -2.04
CA ILE A 429 -14.48 -17.41 -2.52
C ILE A 429 -14.41 -15.91 -2.24
N LYS A 430 -13.36 -15.45 -1.53
CA LYS A 430 -13.17 -14.03 -1.25
C LYS A 430 -13.21 -13.22 -2.54
N PRO A 431 -14.09 -12.22 -2.64
CA PRO A 431 -14.14 -11.35 -3.80
C PRO A 431 -12.88 -10.47 -3.86
N GLY A 432 -12.47 -10.10 -5.07
CA GLY A 432 -11.29 -9.28 -5.27
C GLY A 432 -11.03 -8.95 -6.73
N TRP A 433 -9.87 -8.35 -6.97
CA TRP A 433 -9.43 -7.88 -8.27
C TRP A 433 -7.93 -8.10 -8.42
N VAL A 434 -7.43 -7.84 -9.61
CA VAL A 434 -5.99 -7.74 -9.87
C VAL A 434 -5.59 -6.28 -9.79
N ARG A 435 -4.48 -5.98 -9.10
CA ARG A 435 -3.89 -4.65 -9.02
C ARG A 435 -2.46 -4.65 -9.55
N LEU A 436 -2.18 -3.65 -10.38
CA LEU A 436 -0.86 -3.35 -10.95
C LEU A 436 -0.53 -1.86 -10.73
N GLY A 437 0.77 -1.55 -10.73
CA GLY A 437 1.28 -0.19 -10.73
C GLY A 437 2.32 0.07 -11.82
N PHE A 438 2.33 1.27 -12.40
CA PHE A 438 3.33 1.73 -13.38
C PHE A 438 4.19 2.85 -12.79
N ASN A 439 5.38 2.55 -12.29
CA ASN A 439 6.21 3.58 -11.66
C ASN A 439 6.88 4.46 -12.71
N TYR A 440 7.05 5.73 -12.37
CA TYR A 440 7.66 6.76 -13.22
C TYR A 440 9.02 6.41 -13.84
N PHE A 441 9.82 5.54 -13.21
CA PHE A 441 11.14 5.12 -13.70
C PHE A 441 11.10 3.89 -14.63
N PHE A 442 9.94 3.27 -14.86
CA PHE A 442 9.82 2.18 -15.83
C PHE A 442 10.28 2.63 -17.23
N SER A 443 10.85 1.70 -17.98
CA SER A 443 11.05 1.89 -19.41
C SER A 443 9.71 1.79 -20.14
N ASP A 444 9.63 2.38 -21.34
CA ASP A 444 8.44 2.21 -22.18
C ASP A 444 8.24 0.74 -22.57
N THR A 445 9.33 -0.02 -22.74
CA THR A 445 9.31 -1.46 -23.00
C THR A 445 8.60 -2.24 -21.89
N ILE A 446 8.94 -2.00 -20.62
CA ILE A 446 8.28 -2.68 -19.48
C ILE A 446 6.80 -2.28 -19.40
N ALA A 447 6.49 -1.00 -19.55
CA ALA A 447 5.10 -0.54 -19.49
C ALA A 447 4.24 -1.18 -20.60
N ASP A 448 4.71 -1.16 -21.85
CA ASP A 448 4.00 -1.75 -22.98
C ASP A 448 3.90 -3.27 -22.85
N TYR A 449 4.92 -3.94 -22.32
CA TYR A 449 4.91 -5.36 -22.02
C TYR A 449 3.80 -5.73 -21.02
N ILE A 450 3.68 -5.01 -19.91
CA ILE A 450 2.64 -5.23 -18.90
C ILE A 450 1.25 -4.99 -19.51
N ILE A 451 1.08 -3.90 -20.27
CA ILE A 451 -0.20 -3.54 -20.90
C ILE A 451 -0.66 -4.67 -21.83
N GLU A 452 0.23 -5.17 -22.69
CA GLU A 452 -0.11 -6.21 -23.65
C GLU A 452 -0.28 -7.59 -23.00
N ALA A 453 0.50 -7.92 -21.96
CA ALA A 453 0.31 -9.15 -21.19
C ALA A 453 -1.10 -9.24 -20.58
N VAL A 454 -1.56 -8.16 -19.94
CA VAL A 454 -2.94 -8.08 -19.40
C VAL A 454 -3.97 -8.20 -20.53
N ASN A 455 -3.76 -7.53 -21.66
CA ASN A 455 -4.65 -7.59 -22.82
C ASN A 455 -4.75 -9.02 -23.40
N LEU A 456 -3.64 -9.76 -23.45
CA LEU A 456 -3.56 -11.15 -23.86
C LEU A 456 -4.33 -12.07 -22.91
N ILE A 457 -4.11 -11.94 -21.61
CA ILE A 457 -4.84 -12.73 -20.60
C ILE A 457 -6.34 -12.45 -20.68
N ALA A 458 -6.74 -11.19 -20.85
CA ALA A 458 -8.15 -10.85 -20.96
C ALA A 458 -8.84 -11.47 -22.18
N LYS A 459 -8.10 -11.67 -23.29
CA LYS A 459 -8.64 -12.29 -24.51
C LYS A 459 -8.60 -13.82 -24.48
N HIS A 460 -7.53 -14.38 -23.93
CA HIS A 460 -7.21 -15.81 -24.14
C HIS A 460 -6.77 -16.55 -22.88
N GLY A 461 -6.49 -15.86 -21.77
CA GLY A 461 -5.96 -16.46 -20.55
C GLY A 461 -6.88 -17.53 -19.93
N TRP A 462 -8.18 -17.41 -20.15
CA TRP A 462 -9.18 -18.42 -19.77
C TRP A 462 -8.86 -19.82 -20.33
N LYS A 463 -8.20 -19.92 -21.49
CA LYS A 463 -7.79 -21.20 -22.09
C LYS A 463 -6.77 -21.97 -21.26
N LEU A 464 -6.07 -21.28 -20.35
CA LEU A 464 -5.09 -21.88 -19.46
C LEU A 464 -5.73 -22.42 -18.18
N LEU A 465 -7.01 -22.14 -17.89
CA LEU A 465 -7.70 -22.66 -16.68
C LEU A 465 -7.48 -24.17 -16.46
N PRO A 466 -7.60 -25.05 -17.49
CA PRO A 466 -7.37 -26.48 -17.32
C PRO A 466 -5.94 -26.86 -16.92
N GLN A 467 -4.99 -25.93 -16.98
CA GLN A 467 -3.60 -26.19 -16.61
C GLN A 467 -3.33 -25.85 -15.14
N TYR A 468 -4.28 -25.26 -14.42
CA TYR A 468 -4.11 -24.82 -13.04
C TYR A 468 -5.01 -25.60 -12.08
N THR A 469 -4.52 -25.86 -10.88
CA THR A 469 -5.29 -26.34 -9.75
C THR A 469 -5.73 -25.16 -8.89
N PHE A 470 -6.92 -25.26 -8.31
CA PHE A 470 -7.47 -24.30 -7.36
C PHE A 470 -7.56 -24.92 -5.96
N ASP A 471 -7.14 -24.19 -4.94
CA ASP A 471 -7.31 -24.59 -3.55
C ASP A 471 -8.43 -23.76 -2.90
N PRO A 472 -9.63 -24.33 -2.65
CA PRO A 472 -10.73 -23.62 -2.00
C PRO A 472 -10.41 -23.07 -0.62
N GLY A 473 -9.52 -23.75 0.11
CA GLY A 473 -9.16 -23.39 1.48
C GLY A 473 -8.31 -22.13 1.56
N THR A 474 -7.45 -21.91 0.56
CA THR A 474 -6.51 -20.78 0.52
C THR A 474 -6.84 -19.74 -0.55
N GLY A 475 -7.58 -20.10 -1.61
CA GLY A 475 -7.80 -19.30 -2.80
C GLY A 475 -6.68 -19.35 -3.83
N VAL A 476 -5.59 -20.08 -3.54
CA VAL A 476 -4.39 -20.08 -4.36
C VAL A 476 -4.59 -20.92 -5.63
N TRP A 477 -4.13 -20.37 -6.75
CA TRP A 477 -4.06 -21.05 -8.04
C TRP A 477 -2.63 -21.44 -8.37
N ARG A 478 -2.38 -22.70 -8.72
CA ARG A 478 -1.04 -23.20 -9.10
C ARG A 478 -1.10 -23.97 -10.40
N HIS A 479 -0.14 -23.75 -11.29
CA HIS A 479 -0.04 -24.57 -12.49
C HIS A 479 0.28 -26.04 -12.12
N HIS A 480 -0.29 -27.04 -12.81
CA HIS A 480 -0.14 -28.45 -12.44
C HIS A 480 1.30 -28.97 -12.57
N ASN A 481 2.08 -28.37 -13.47
CA ASN A 481 3.52 -28.65 -13.67
C ASN A 481 4.45 -27.80 -12.79
N VAL A 482 3.94 -27.08 -11.77
CA VAL A 482 4.85 -26.44 -10.80
C VAL A 482 5.49 -27.53 -9.94
N ALA A 483 6.57 -28.12 -10.45
CA ALA A 483 7.57 -28.76 -9.61
C ALA A 483 8.35 -27.63 -8.90
N ASP A 484 8.09 -27.45 -7.61
CA ASP A 484 8.97 -26.79 -6.65
C ASP A 484 9.36 -25.31 -6.90
N LEU A 485 8.36 -24.41 -6.93
CA LEU A 485 8.54 -23.02 -6.45
C LEU A 485 8.29 -22.93 -4.93
N ALA A 486 8.67 -23.96 -4.18
CA ALA A 486 8.64 -23.85 -2.72
C ALA A 486 9.59 -22.69 -2.34
N PRO A 487 9.13 -21.72 -1.52
CA PRO A 487 9.99 -20.64 -1.09
C PRO A 487 11.18 -21.24 -0.33
N MET A 488 12.38 -20.79 -0.66
CA MET A 488 13.60 -21.15 0.07
C MET A 488 13.45 -20.76 1.54
N GLY A 489 13.74 -21.70 2.46
CA GLY A 489 13.76 -21.42 3.90
C GLY A 489 14.89 -20.46 4.27
N LEU A 490 14.72 -19.68 5.34
CA LEU A 490 15.79 -18.81 5.85
C LEU A 490 17.01 -19.62 6.30
N GLU A 491 16.78 -20.84 6.77
CA GLU A 491 17.78 -21.82 7.17
C GLU A 491 18.64 -22.34 6.00
N GLU A 492 18.18 -22.18 4.76
CA GLU A 492 18.90 -22.58 3.56
C GLU A 492 19.88 -21.49 3.09
N LEU A 493 19.80 -20.28 3.65
CA LEU A 493 20.68 -19.16 3.31
C LEU A 493 21.99 -19.24 4.09
N ASP A 494 23.10 -19.42 3.37
CA ASP A 494 24.44 -19.34 3.96
C ASP A 494 24.90 -17.87 4.05
N ILE A 495 24.71 -17.27 5.23
CA ILE A 495 25.13 -15.89 5.50
C ILE A 495 26.65 -15.67 5.37
N PHE A 496 27.46 -16.73 5.41
CA PHE A 496 28.91 -16.64 5.23
C PHE A 496 29.34 -16.74 3.76
N ASN A 497 28.49 -17.28 2.89
CA ASN A 497 28.74 -17.42 1.46
C ASN A 497 27.54 -16.94 0.61
N PRO A 498 27.17 -15.65 0.68
CA PRO A 498 26.02 -15.12 -0.07
C PRO A 498 26.23 -15.13 -1.60
N ALA A 499 27.45 -15.35 -2.09
CA ALA A 499 27.74 -15.40 -3.52
C ALA A 499 27.22 -16.67 -4.21
N SER A 500 26.92 -17.75 -3.47
CA SER A 500 26.38 -18.99 -4.04
C SER A 500 24.88 -18.90 -4.39
N SER A 501 24.21 -17.80 -4.03
CA SER A 501 22.78 -17.55 -4.26
C SER A 501 22.49 -16.49 -5.34
N GLY A 502 23.51 -16.01 -6.07
CA GLY A 502 23.32 -15.09 -7.18
C GLY A 502 22.53 -15.72 -8.33
N GLY A 503 21.34 -15.20 -8.62
CA GLY A 503 20.48 -15.67 -9.70
C GLY A 503 21.00 -15.28 -11.09
N GLU A 504 20.63 -16.06 -12.12
CA GLU A 504 20.79 -15.64 -13.52
C GLU A 504 20.02 -14.32 -13.76
N THR A 505 20.53 -13.42 -14.60
CA THR A 505 19.84 -12.17 -14.96
C THR A 505 19.53 -12.08 -16.45
N VAL A 506 18.48 -11.32 -16.81
CA VAL A 506 18.00 -11.17 -18.19
C VAL A 506 17.58 -9.73 -18.51
N SER A 507 18.04 -9.25 -19.66
CA SER A 507 17.73 -7.93 -20.23
C SER A 507 16.26 -7.79 -20.64
N GLU A 508 15.77 -6.54 -20.71
CA GLU A 508 14.44 -6.19 -21.25
C GLU A 508 14.25 -6.64 -22.72
N ASP A 509 15.33 -6.87 -23.47
CA ASP A 509 15.27 -7.36 -24.87
C ASP A 509 14.54 -8.70 -25.01
N ALA A 510 14.49 -9.50 -23.93
CA ALA A 510 13.78 -10.78 -23.91
C ALA A 510 12.25 -10.63 -23.90
N LEU A 511 11.72 -9.48 -23.46
CA LEU A 511 10.28 -9.28 -23.21
C LEU A 511 9.43 -9.44 -24.48
N ALA A 512 9.92 -8.97 -25.63
CA ALA A 512 9.24 -9.17 -26.90
C ALA A 512 9.12 -10.66 -27.27
N GLY A 513 10.18 -11.44 -27.00
CA GLY A 513 10.17 -12.89 -27.19
C GLY A 513 9.16 -13.58 -26.30
N TYR A 514 9.02 -13.15 -25.03
CA TYR A 514 8.02 -13.69 -24.12
C TYR A 514 6.59 -13.43 -24.59
N LEU A 515 6.30 -12.28 -25.20
CA LEU A 515 4.97 -12.01 -25.78
C LEU A 515 4.66 -12.95 -26.96
N GLU A 516 5.61 -13.18 -27.86
CA GLU A 516 5.41 -14.08 -29.00
C GLU A 516 5.26 -15.54 -28.56
N GLU A 517 6.04 -15.96 -27.56
CA GLU A 517 5.90 -17.27 -26.93
C GLU A 517 4.52 -17.42 -26.28
N ALA A 518 4.06 -16.41 -25.52
CA ALA A 518 2.76 -16.41 -24.88
C ALA A 518 1.61 -16.49 -25.89
N ARG A 519 1.68 -15.76 -27.02
CA ARG A 519 0.69 -15.89 -28.10
C ARG A 519 0.62 -17.32 -28.62
N THR A 520 1.77 -17.93 -28.89
CA THR A 520 1.86 -19.32 -29.37
C THR A 520 1.24 -20.30 -28.37
N ILE A 521 1.56 -20.17 -27.08
CA ILE A 521 1.02 -21.01 -26.00
C ILE A 521 -0.51 -20.86 -25.92
N LEU A 522 -1.02 -19.62 -25.93
CA LEU A 522 -2.46 -19.33 -25.83
C LEU A 522 -3.25 -19.79 -27.07
N GLU A 523 -2.64 -19.80 -28.25
CA GLU A 523 -3.23 -20.36 -29.48
C GLU A 523 -3.31 -21.89 -29.42
N GLN A 524 -2.32 -22.55 -28.81
CA GLN A 524 -2.23 -24.02 -28.73
C GLN A 524 -2.96 -24.63 -27.52
N ALA A 525 -3.31 -23.81 -26.52
CA ALA A 525 -3.96 -24.26 -25.29
C ALA A 525 -5.30 -25.01 -25.54
N ASP A 526 -6.07 -24.63 -26.57
CA ASP A 526 -7.32 -25.31 -26.94
C ASP A 526 -7.10 -26.73 -27.49
N ALA A 527 -5.89 -27.06 -27.94
CA ALA A 527 -5.57 -28.29 -28.66
C ALA A 527 -4.86 -29.36 -27.80
N THR A 528 -4.50 -29.05 -26.56
CA THR A 528 -3.43 -29.79 -25.84
C THR A 528 -3.84 -30.47 -24.53
N THR A 529 -4.98 -30.13 -23.91
CA THR A 529 -5.39 -30.70 -22.61
C THR A 529 -6.55 -31.68 -22.73
N ASN A 530 -6.24 -32.98 -22.88
CA ASN A 530 -7.26 -34.05 -22.84
C ASN A 530 -7.84 -34.30 -21.44
N SER A 531 -7.23 -33.76 -20.38
CA SER A 531 -7.71 -33.86 -19.00
C SER A 531 -7.39 -32.55 -18.26
N PRO A 532 -8.38 -31.85 -17.70
CA PRO A 532 -8.14 -30.64 -16.92
C PRO A 532 -7.46 -31.00 -15.61
N ALA A 533 -6.67 -30.08 -15.06
CA ALA A 533 -6.33 -30.08 -13.65
C ALA A 533 -7.62 -29.98 -12.82
N GLU A 534 -7.58 -30.49 -11.59
CA GLU A 534 -8.73 -30.49 -10.68
C GLU A 534 -8.43 -29.61 -9.46
N SER A 535 -9.46 -29.00 -8.91
CA SER A 535 -9.40 -28.37 -7.58
C SER A 535 -8.88 -29.36 -6.52
N THR A 536 -8.12 -28.88 -5.53
CA THR A 536 -7.55 -29.74 -4.47
C THR A 536 -8.60 -30.30 -3.52
N GLY A 537 -9.83 -29.81 -3.60
CA GLY A 537 -11.02 -30.29 -2.91
C GLY A 537 -12.29 -29.62 -3.47
N PRO A 538 -13.49 -30.12 -3.12
CA PRO A 538 -14.74 -29.49 -3.53
C PRO A 538 -14.99 -28.19 -2.75
N LEU A 539 -15.68 -27.24 -3.37
CA LEU A 539 -16.30 -26.13 -2.64
C LEU A 539 -17.46 -26.64 -1.78
N SER A 540 -17.68 -26.01 -0.63
CA SER A 540 -18.91 -26.25 0.15
C SER A 540 -20.14 -25.78 -0.64
N ASN A 541 -21.32 -26.30 -0.32
CA ASN A 541 -22.56 -25.85 -1.00
C ASN A 541 -22.81 -24.35 -0.81
N SER A 542 -22.47 -23.78 0.36
CA SER A 542 -22.55 -22.34 0.62
C SER A 542 -21.59 -21.57 -0.28
N ALA A 543 -20.34 -22.01 -0.37
CA ALA A 543 -19.33 -21.41 -1.24
C ALA A 543 -19.72 -21.47 -2.73
N GLU A 544 -20.30 -22.59 -3.17
CA GLU A 544 -20.73 -22.80 -4.56
C GLU A 544 -21.82 -21.80 -4.98
N THR A 545 -22.75 -21.45 -4.08
CA THR A 545 -23.78 -20.42 -4.36
C THR A 545 -23.24 -19.00 -4.49
N LEU A 546 -22.05 -18.74 -3.92
CA LEU A 546 -21.38 -17.44 -3.94
C LEU A 546 -20.30 -17.37 -5.02
N ARG A 547 -20.04 -18.47 -5.72
CA ARG A 547 -18.95 -18.57 -6.69
C ARG A 547 -19.21 -17.66 -7.88
N TRP A 548 -18.21 -16.82 -8.17
CA TRP A 548 -18.25 -15.79 -9.20
C TRP A 548 -17.25 -16.04 -10.35
N PHE A 549 -16.60 -17.21 -10.36
CA PHE A 549 -15.53 -17.60 -11.27
C PHE A 549 -15.63 -19.08 -11.69
N PRO A 550 -15.15 -19.47 -12.88
CA PRO A 550 -15.12 -20.86 -13.33
C PRO A 550 -14.03 -21.67 -12.62
N LEU A 551 -14.28 -22.96 -12.38
CA LEU A 551 -13.28 -23.91 -11.90
C LEU A 551 -12.53 -24.59 -13.07
N PRO A 552 -11.28 -25.05 -12.86
CA PRO A 552 -10.48 -25.74 -13.89
C PRO A 552 -11.21 -26.88 -14.60
N GLU A 553 -11.90 -27.72 -13.83
CA GLU A 553 -12.61 -28.92 -14.28
C GLU A 553 -13.87 -28.66 -15.12
N GLU A 554 -14.42 -27.44 -15.07
CA GLU A 554 -15.68 -27.09 -15.76
C GLU A 554 -15.47 -26.79 -17.25
N PHE A 555 -14.22 -26.62 -17.67
CA PHE A 555 -13.86 -26.14 -18.99
C PHE A 555 -14.19 -27.10 -20.14
N HIS A 556 -14.33 -28.41 -19.86
CA HIS A 556 -14.73 -29.41 -20.86
C HIS A 556 -16.25 -29.47 -21.09
N GLN A 557 -17.04 -28.79 -20.25
CA GLN A 557 -18.50 -28.92 -20.23
C GLN A 557 -19.22 -27.72 -20.88
N GLY A 558 -18.78 -27.27 -22.07
CA GLY A 558 -19.60 -26.39 -22.92
C GLY A 558 -20.02 -25.04 -22.30
N TRP A 559 -19.24 -24.51 -21.35
CA TRP A 559 -19.42 -23.15 -20.84
C TRP A 559 -18.85 -22.14 -21.87
N MET A 560 -19.67 -21.78 -22.85
CA MET A 560 -19.48 -20.60 -23.72
C MET A 560 -20.69 -19.67 -23.62
#